data_AF-A0A9D8EI85-F1
#
_entry.id   AF-A0A9D8EI85-F1
#
_cell.length_a   1.000
_cell.length_b   1.000
_cell.length_c   1.000
_cell.angle_alpha   90.00
_cell.angle_beta   90.00
_cell.angle_gamma   90.00
#
_symmetry.space_group_name_H-M   'P 1'
#
loop_
_entity.id
_entity.type
_entity.pdbx_description
1 polymer ?
#
loop_
_entity_poly.entity_id
_entity_poly.type
_entity_poly.pdbx_seq_one_letter_code
_entity_poly.pdbx_strand_id
1 'polypeptide(L)'
;MLVEEAHIGQAIIDAKGMLTNLHMADTNRCALGEGSLDIDTLIMSLYLIGFNNDDSCFLSPEPLGPGGDPYPAMYGKPDPKLLDKLVSDSVTYFRAREEEVLSL
;
A
#
# COMPACT_ATOMS: atom_id res chain seq x y z
N MET A 1 3.41 -11.25 10.74
CA MET A 1 4.64 -10.89 11.49
C MET A 1 5.22 -9.69 10.76
N LEU A 2 5.43 -8.56 11.44
CA LEU A 2 6.13 -7.40 10.86
C LEU A 2 7.61 -7.56 11.23
N VAL A 3 8.45 -7.95 10.27
CA VAL A 3 9.79 -8.51 10.57
C VAL A 3 10.97 -7.83 9.88
N GLU A 4 10.73 -7.13 8.77
CA GLU A 4 11.82 -6.57 7.97
C GLU A 4 12.20 -5.19 8.52
N GLU A 5 11.44 -4.16 8.14
CA GLU A 5 11.78 -2.78 8.48
C GLU A 5 11.40 -2.44 9.93
N ALA A 6 12.36 -1.89 10.67
CA ALA A 6 12.13 -1.42 12.04
C ALA A 6 11.20 -0.18 12.08
N HIS A 7 11.23 0.65 11.04
CA HIS A 7 10.38 1.82 10.89
C HIS A 7 10.14 2.16 9.42
N ILE A 8 8.90 1.98 8.94
CA ILE A 8 8.56 2.14 7.52
C ILE A 8 8.90 3.53 6.96
N GLY A 9 8.64 4.59 7.73
CA GLY A 9 8.94 5.95 7.29
C GLY A 9 10.44 6.22 7.11
N GLN A 10 11.30 5.63 7.95
CA GLN A 10 12.74 5.80 7.83
C GLN A 10 13.27 5.09 6.58
N ALA A 11 12.80 3.86 6.33
CA ALA A 11 13.15 3.11 5.12
C ALA A 11 12.77 3.88 3.82
N ILE A 12 11.61 4.55 3.82
CA ILE A 12 11.18 5.40 2.69
C ILE A 12 12.10 6.62 2.55
N ILE A 13 12.41 7.31 3.65
CA ILE A 13 13.30 8.48 3.64
C ILE A 13 14.69 8.11 3.13
N ASP A 14 15.23 6.97 3.57
CA ASP A 14 16.55 6.48 3.16
C ASP A 14 16.60 6.13 1.66
N ALA A 15 15.45 5.74 1.08
CA ALA A 15 15.32 5.45 -0.35
C ALA A 15 15.14 6.72 -1.23
N LYS A 16 15.17 7.93 -0.65
CA LYS A 16 15.02 9.19 -1.39
C LYS A 16 15.97 9.29 -2.58
N GLY A 17 15.42 9.63 -3.75
CA GLY A 17 16.17 9.75 -5.00
C GLY A 17 16.44 8.42 -5.71
N MET A 18 16.11 7.28 -5.09
CA MET A 18 16.18 5.95 -5.70
C MET A 18 14.79 5.31 -5.88
N LEU A 19 13.86 5.58 -4.96
CA LEU A 19 12.51 5.03 -5.02
C LEU A 19 11.73 5.62 -6.20
N THR A 20 11.27 4.75 -7.10
CA THR A 20 10.47 5.11 -8.28
C THR A 20 9.17 4.30 -8.39
N ASN A 21 9.11 3.13 -7.76
CA ASN A 21 7.91 2.31 -7.72
C ASN A 21 7.77 1.71 -6.32
N LEU A 22 6.56 1.79 -5.77
CA LEU A 22 6.23 1.24 -4.46
C LEU A 22 4.94 0.42 -4.56
N HIS A 23 5.04 -0.86 -4.22
CA HIS A 23 3.90 -1.73 -4.03
C HIS A 23 3.46 -1.68 -2.57
N MET A 24 2.16 -1.55 -2.34
CA MET A 24 1.58 -1.53 -0.99
C MET A 24 0.69 -2.74 -0.79
N ALA A 25 0.85 -3.43 0.33
CA ALA A 25 -0.10 -4.43 0.76
C ALA A 25 -0.26 -4.34 2.26
N ASP A 26 -1.49 -4.53 2.72
CA ASP A 26 -1.72 -4.64 4.14
C ASP A 26 -1.16 -5.97 4.66
N THR A 27 -0.96 -6.05 5.97
CA THR A 27 -0.32 -7.18 6.68
C THR A 27 -1.03 -8.52 6.47
N ASN A 28 -2.31 -8.49 6.09
CA ASN A 28 -3.15 -9.66 5.81
C ASN A 28 -3.32 -9.94 4.31
N ARG A 29 -2.67 -9.15 3.44
CA ARG A 29 -2.79 -9.17 1.97
C ARG A 29 -4.20 -8.88 1.42
N CYS A 30 -5.14 -8.50 2.28
CA CYS A 30 -6.45 -8.01 1.88
C CYS A 30 -6.37 -6.52 1.45
N ALA A 31 -7.52 -5.87 1.36
CA ALA A 31 -7.56 -4.45 1.03
C ALA A 31 -6.80 -3.60 2.07
N LEU A 32 -6.26 -2.46 1.62
CA LEU A 32 -5.63 -1.51 2.54
C LEU A 32 -6.65 -1.05 3.60
N GLY A 33 -6.21 -1.02 4.86
CA GLY A 33 -7.04 -0.64 5.99
C GLY A 33 -7.73 -1.80 6.69
N GLU A 34 -7.67 -3.02 6.14
CA GLU A 34 -8.19 -4.22 6.80
C GLU A 34 -7.17 -4.91 7.72
N GLY A 35 -5.91 -4.49 7.69
CA GLY A 35 -4.86 -5.03 8.53
C GLY A 35 -4.28 -3.99 9.50
N SER A 36 -2.96 -3.81 9.46
CA SER A 36 -2.21 -3.01 10.43
C SER A 36 -1.01 -2.29 9.80
N LEU A 37 -1.02 -2.09 8.48
CA LEU A 37 -0.06 -1.21 7.82
C LEU A 37 -0.26 0.23 8.35
N ASP A 38 0.81 0.84 8.86
CA ASP A 38 0.82 2.26 9.23
C ASP A 38 0.89 3.13 7.97
N ILE A 39 -0.29 3.29 7.35
CA ILE A 39 -0.47 3.95 6.07
C ILE A 39 -0.24 5.46 6.16
N ASP A 40 -0.53 6.09 7.30
CA ASP A 40 -0.37 7.53 7.47
C ASP A 40 1.10 7.91 7.51
N THR A 41 1.90 7.17 8.29
CA THR A 41 3.36 7.36 8.33
C THR A 41 3.98 7.11 6.95
N LEU A 42 3.49 6.10 6.21
CA LEU A 42 3.90 5.85 4.84
C LEU A 42 3.61 7.06 3.94
N ILE A 43 2.37 7.56 3.93
CA ILE A 43 1.94 8.69 3.10
C ILE A 43 2.78 9.92 3.43
N MET A 44 2.90 10.29 4.71
CA MET A 44 3.72 11.43 5.14
C MET A 44 5.16 11.33 4.64
N SER A 45 5.76 10.15 4.75
CA SER A 45 7.15 9.92 4.32
C SER A 45 7.32 10.04 2.81
N LEU A 46 6.35 9.57 2.03
CA LEU A 46 6.33 9.72 0.57
C LEU A 46 6.27 11.21 0.15
N TYR A 47 5.44 12.01 0.82
CA TYR A 47 5.41 13.45 0.59
C TYR A 47 6.74 14.13 0.97
N LEU A 48 7.35 13.75 2.09
CA LEU A 48 8.64 14.31 2.54
C LEU A 48 9.79 14.08 1.54
N ILE A 49 9.77 12.97 0.81
CA ILE A 49 10.78 12.68 -0.22
C ILE A 49 10.41 13.22 -1.61
N GLY A 50 9.20 13.77 -1.79
CA GLY A 50 8.70 14.29 -3.07
C GLY A 50 8.22 13.19 -4.02
N PHE A 51 7.75 12.06 -3.50
CA PHE A 51 7.27 10.92 -4.30
C PHE A 51 5.92 11.20 -4.99
N ASN A 52 5.17 12.22 -4.55
CA ASN A 52 3.89 12.66 -5.11
C ASN A 52 4.05 13.47 -6.42
N ASN A 53 5.02 13.13 -7.27
CA ASN A 53 5.25 13.77 -8.57
C ASN A 53 4.52 13.02 -9.69
N ASP A 54 4.14 13.74 -10.75
CA ASP A 54 3.39 13.19 -11.87
C ASP A 54 4.28 12.48 -12.93
N ASP A 55 5.60 12.58 -12.81
CA ASP A 55 6.53 12.23 -13.91
C ASP A 55 7.13 10.83 -13.80
N SER A 56 7.45 10.35 -12.59
CA SER A 56 8.41 9.25 -12.44
C SER A 56 8.20 8.32 -11.24
N CYS A 57 7.15 8.54 -10.45
CA CYS A 57 6.90 7.79 -9.22
C CYS A 57 5.52 7.13 -9.25
N PHE A 58 5.50 5.82 -8.99
CA PHE A 58 4.29 5.00 -9.06
C PHE A 58 4.01 4.32 -7.73
N LEU A 59 2.75 4.40 -7.30
CA LEU A 59 2.28 3.80 -6.06
C LEU A 59 1.09 2.88 -6.38
N SER A 60 1.24 1.58 -6.10
CA SER A 60 0.24 0.58 -6.48
C SER A 60 -0.13 -0.31 -5.29
N PRO A 61 -1.39 -0.29 -4.83
CA PRO A 61 -1.90 -1.34 -3.96
C PRO A 61 -1.85 -2.70 -4.68
N GLU A 62 -1.36 -3.73 -3.98
CA GLU A 62 -1.28 -5.11 -4.45
C GLU A 62 -2.00 -6.08 -3.48
N PRO A 63 -3.34 -5.93 -3.30
CA PRO A 63 -4.12 -6.88 -2.51
C PRO A 63 -4.23 -8.21 -3.26
N LEU A 64 -3.94 -9.32 -2.58
CA LEU A 64 -4.12 -10.68 -3.11
C LEU A 64 -5.31 -11.42 -2.49
N GLY A 65 -5.92 -10.83 -1.46
CA GLY A 65 -6.92 -11.49 -0.64
C GLY A 65 -6.28 -12.29 0.51
N PRO A 66 -7.11 -12.96 1.33
CA PRO A 66 -6.66 -13.63 2.53
C PRO A 66 -5.77 -14.83 2.20
N GLY A 67 -4.56 -14.83 2.75
CA GLY A 67 -3.58 -15.89 2.56
C GLY A 67 -2.20 -15.34 2.20
N GLY A 68 -1.16 -15.80 2.90
CA GLY A 68 0.22 -15.37 2.63
C GLY A 68 0.84 -16.02 1.37
N ASP A 69 0.19 -17.05 0.83
CA ASP A 69 0.66 -17.78 -0.34
C ASP A 69 -0.05 -17.24 -1.60
N PRO A 70 0.68 -16.70 -2.60
CA PRO A 70 0.10 -16.27 -3.87
C PRO A 70 -0.26 -17.43 -4.80
N TYR A 71 0.27 -18.64 -4.60
CA TYR A 71 0.04 -19.78 -5.49
C TYR A 71 -1.43 -20.26 -5.53
N PRO A 72 -2.20 -20.26 -4.42
CA PRO A 72 -3.64 -20.44 -4.45
C PRO A 72 -4.37 -19.48 -5.40
N ALA A 73 -3.94 -18.22 -5.48
CA ALA A 73 -4.54 -17.23 -6.37
C ALA A 73 -4.19 -17.50 -7.84
N MET A 74 -3.00 -18.03 -8.12
CA MET A 74 -2.52 -18.34 -9.48
C MET A 74 -3.39 -19.37 -10.22
N TYR A 75 -3.98 -20.32 -9.50
CA TYR A 75 -4.90 -21.33 -10.05
C TYR A 75 -6.36 -21.13 -9.64
N GLY A 76 -6.62 -20.09 -8.85
CA GLY A 76 -7.96 -19.75 -8.37
C GLY A 76 -8.85 -19.23 -9.49
N LYS A 77 -10.16 -19.40 -9.31
CA LYS A 77 -11.19 -18.69 -10.08
C LYS A 77 -11.93 -17.75 -9.12
N PRO A 78 -11.27 -16.67 -8.65
CA PRO A 78 -11.89 -15.75 -7.71
C PRO A 78 -13.14 -15.11 -8.32
N ASP A 79 -14.12 -14.80 -7.49
CA ASP A 79 -15.29 -14.02 -7.91
C ASP A 79 -14.82 -12.60 -8.31
N PRO A 80 -15.07 -12.16 -9.56
CA PRO A 80 -14.70 -10.82 -10.01
C PRO A 80 -15.20 -9.71 -9.07
N LYS A 81 -16.38 -9.88 -8.46
CA LYS A 81 -16.93 -8.88 -7.53
C LYS A 81 -16.09 -8.73 -6.27
N LEU A 82 -15.48 -9.82 -5.80
CA LEU A 82 -14.57 -9.78 -4.65
C LEU A 82 -13.26 -9.07 -5.04
N LEU A 83 -12.76 -9.29 -6.25
CA LEU A 83 -11.57 -8.59 -6.74
C LEU A 83 -11.83 -7.08 -6.89
N ASP A 84 -12.95 -6.71 -7.51
CA ASP A 84 -13.35 -5.31 -7.67
C ASP A 84 -13.47 -4.63 -6.31
N LYS A 85 -14.06 -5.32 -5.32
CA LYS A 85 -14.16 -4.81 -3.95
C LYS A 85 -12.79 -4.61 -3.32
N LEU A 86 -11.89 -5.60 -3.38
CA LEU A 86 -10.53 -5.51 -2.81
C LEU A 86 -9.76 -4.31 -3.36
N VAL A 87 -9.83 -4.08 -4.68
CA VAL A 87 -9.17 -2.96 -5.33
C VAL A 87 -9.84 -1.64 -4.95
N SER A 88 -11.17 -1.56 -5.05
CA SER A 88 -11.92 -0.34 -4.75
C SER A 88 -11.73 0.10 -3.31
N ASP A 89 -11.84 -0.81 -2.35
CA ASP A 89 -11.67 -0.51 -0.93
C ASP A 89 -10.26 0.04 -0.65
N SER A 90 -9.23 -0.56 -1.26
CA SER A 90 -7.84 -0.11 -1.10
C SER A 90 -7.64 1.32 -1.57
N VAL A 91 -8.20 1.66 -2.74
CA VAL A 91 -8.12 3.02 -3.30
C VAL A 91 -8.91 4.00 -2.44
N THR A 92 -10.14 3.66 -2.06
CA THR A 92 -10.98 4.51 -1.22
C THR A 92 -10.32 4.79 0.12
N TYR A 93 -9.79 3.77 0.78
CA TYR A 93 -9.12 3.91 2.06
C TYR A 93 -7.85 4.76 1.94
N PHE A 94 -6.98 4.49 0.95
CA PHE A 94 -5.78 5.28 0.72
C PHE A 94 -6.10 6.77 0.55
N ARG A 95 -7.08 7.12 -0.31
CA ARG A 95 -7.47 8.52 -0.54
C ARG A 95 -8.05 9.18 0.71
N ALA A 96 -8.86 8.46 1.48
CA ALA A 96 -9.41 8.99 2.73
C ALA A 96 -8.30 9.27 3.77
N ARG A 97 -7.27 8.41 3.84
CA ARG A 97 -6.12 8.63 4.72
C ARG A 97 -5.20 9.74 4.23
N GLU A 98 -4.98 9.82 2.93
CA GLU A 98 -4.21 10.90 2.30
C GLU A 98 -4.86 12.27 2.56
N GLU A 99 -6.18 12.38 2.41
CA GLU A 99 -6.93 13.60 2.73
C GLU A 99 -6.77 14.01 4.20
N GLU A 100 -6.89 13.06 5.13
CA GLU A 100 -6.69 13.33 6.56
C GLU A 100 -5.26 13.83 6.84
N VAL A 101 -4.24 13.15 6.31
CA VAL A 101 -2.83 13.52 6.50
C VAL A 101 -2.53 14.92 5.97
N LEU A 102 -3.10 15.29 4.81
CA LEU A 102 -2.92 16.61 4.21
C LEU A 102 -3.68 17.72 4.93
N SER A 103 -4.59 17.39 5.86
CA SER A 103 -5.36 18.35 6.64
C SER A 103 -4.71 18.76 7.96
N LEU A 104 -3.61 18.10 8.36
CA LEU A 104 -2.82 18.38 9.56
C LEU A 104 -2.00 19.67 9.44
#